data_AF-A0A3C0UMT0-F1
#
_entry.id   AF-A0A3C0UMT0-F1
#
_cell.length_a   1.000
_cell.length_b   1.000
_cell.length_c   1.000
_cell.angle_alpha   90.00
_cell.angle_beta   90.00
_cell.angle_gamma   90.00
#
_symmetry.space_group_name_H-M   'P 1'
#
loop_
_entity.id
_entity.type
_entity.pdbx_description
1 polymer ?
#
loop_
_entity_poly.entity_id
_entity_poly.type
_entity_poly.pdbx_seq_one_letter_code
_entity_poly.pdbx_strand_id
1 'polypeptide(L)' 'VNPYTGVGLTTHTRTTVIAPNGTDADALATAFSVLGIKKSKKVARRIKGIEVWLLEQNASKKAYYKY' A
#
# COMPACT_ATOMS: atom_id res chain seq x y z
N VAL A 1 0.91 -12.15 -3.06
CA VAL A 1 -0.27 -13.05 -2.99
C VAL A 1 -1.25 -12.49 -1.98
N ASN A 2 -2.55 -12.63 -2.18
CA ASN A 2 -3.54 -12.27 -1.16
C ASN A 2 -3.66 -13.40 -0.12
N PRO A 3 -3.31 -13.18 1.16
CA PRO A 3 -3.33 -14.24 2.16
C PRO A 3 -4.74 -14.75 2.50
N TYR A 4 -5.79 -13.96 2.25
CA TYR A 4 -7.18 -14.40 2.50
C TYR A 4 -7.69 -15.41 1.48
N THR A 5 -7.13 -15.40 0.27
CA THR A 5 -7.63 -16.23 -0.85
C THR A 5 -6.58 -17.16 -1.44
N GLY A 6 -5.30 -16.97 -1.13
CA GLY A 6 -4.18 -17.70 -1.74
C GLY A 6 -3.91 -17.33 -3.21
N VAL A 7 -4.67 -16.40 -3.79
CA VAL A 7 -4.59 -16.04 -5.21
C VAL A 7 -3.63 -14.87 -5.44
N GLY A 8 -2.99 -14.84 -6.61
CA GLY A 8 -2.21 -13.68 -7.08
C GLY A 8 -3.05 -12.39 -7.04
N LEU A 9 -2.40 -11.24 -6.80
CA LEU A 9 -3.10 -9.96 -6.81
C LEU A 9 -3.57 -9.65 -8.24
N THR A 10 -4.86 -9.37 -8.41
CA THR A 10 -5.47 -9.03 -9.71
C THR A 10 -5.32 -7.55 -10.07
N THR A 11 -4.93 -6.73 -9.09
CA THR A 11 -4.55 -5.33 -9.27
C THR A 11 -3.16 -5.11 -8.71
N HIS A 12 -2.36 -4.30 -9.41
CA HIS A 12 -1.00 -3.96 -8.97
C HIS A 12 -1.01 -2.57 -8.34
N THR A 13 -0.86 -2.52 -7.01
CA THR A 13 -0.64 -1.27 -6.27
C THR A 13 0.85 -1.13 -5.99
N ARG A 14 1.51 -0.13 -6.57
CA ARG A 14 2.85 0.26 -6.19
C ARG A 14 2.77 1.08 -4.91
N THR A 15 3.57 0.70 -3.93
CA THR A 15 3.62 1.34 -2.62
C THR A 15 5.04 1.75 -2.31
N THR A 16 5.20 2.98 -1.82
CA THR A 16 6.42 3.45 -1.16
C THR A 16 6.06 3.91 0.24
N VAL A 17 6.80 3.47 1.25
CA VAL A 17 6.61 3.87 2.65
C VAL A 17 7.90 4.48 3.17
N ILE A 18 7.78 5.62 3.84
CA ILE A 18 8.82 6.21 4.69
C ILE A 18 8.39 5.97 6.13
N ALA A 19 9.28 5.38 6.95
CA ALA A 19 9.04 5.06 8.35
C ALA A 19 10.34 5.21 9.16
N PRO A 20 10.28 5.24 10.51
CA PRO A 20 11.47 5.43 11.35
C PRO A 20 12.54 4.34 11.24
N ASN A 21 12.17 3.14 10.79
CA ASN A 21 13.09 2.03 10.57
C ASN A 21 12.70 1.23 9.32
N GLY A 22 13.66 0.47 8.79
CA GLY A 22 13.49 -0.30 7.56
C GLY A 22 12.52 -1.48 7.70
N THR A 23 12.42 -2.07 8.88
CA THR A 23 11.49 -3.18 9.15
C THR A 23 10.04 -2.73 9.00
N ASP A 24 9.68 -1.60 9.60
CA ASP A 24 8.35 -1.03 9.49
C ASP A 24 8.06 -0.59 8.05
N ALA A 25 9.03 0.04 7.38
CA ALA A 25 8.87 0.46 5.99
C ALA A 25 8.56 -0.74 5.06
N ASP A 26 9.34 -1.82 5.15
CA ASP A 26 9.17 -3.01 4.32
C ASP A 26 7.86 -3.76 4.61
N ALA A 27 7.54 -3.94 5.89
CA ALA A 27 6.31 -4.60 6.32
C ALA A 27 5.06 -3.84 5.85
N LEU A 28 5.05 -2.51 6.02
CA LEU A 28 3.94 -1.66 5.59
C LEU A 28 3.86 -1.58 4.07
N ALA A 29 4.99 -1.52 3.36
CA ALA A 29 5.00 -1.53 1.89
C ALA A 29 4.35 -2.80 1.34
N THR A 30 4.71 -3.95 1.90
CA THR A 30 4.11 -5.25 1.55
C THR A 30 2.62 -5.27 1.87
N ALA A 31 2.23 -4.89 3.08
CA ALA A 31 0.84 -4.88 3.52
C ALA A 31 -0.05 -3.98 2.64
N PHE A 32 0.40 -2.77 2.31
CA PHE A 32 -0.38 -1.84 1.50
C PHE A 32 -0.47 -2.25 0.03
N SER A 33 0.56 -2.93 -0.52
CA SER A 33 0.50 -3.48 -1.87
C SER A 33 -0.61 -4.54 -2.01
N VAL A 34 -0.87 -5.31 -0.95
CA VAL A 34 -1.91 -6.34 -0.88
C VAL A 34 -3.30 -5.75 -0.59
N LEU A 35 -3.37 -4.75 0.30
CA LEU A 35 -4.63 -4.13 0.72
C LEU A 35 -5.28 -3.25 -0.36
N GLY A 36 -4.48 -2.64 -1.23
CA GLY A 36 -4.91 -1.68 -2.23
C GLY A 36 -5.32 -0.31 -1.65
N ILE A 37 -5.51 0.69 -2.51
CA ILE A 37 -5.59 2.10 -2.10
C ILE A 37 -6.63 2.38 -1.01
N LYS A 38 -7.87 1.89 -1.18
CA LYS A 38 -8.99 2.23 -0.27
C LYS A 38 -8.75 1.76 1.17
N LYS A 39 -8.26 0.52 1.35
CA LYS A 39 -7.99 -0.04 2.67
C LYS A 39 -6.70 0.54 3.24
N SER A 40 -5.64 0.65 2.43
CA SER A 40 -4.36 1.24 2.84
C SER A 40 -4.54 2.67 3.36
N LYS A 41 -5.35 3.52 2.72
CA LYS A 41 -5.68 4.87 3.22
C LYS A 41 -6.31 4.86 4.61
N LYS A 42 -7.17 3.90 4.92
CA LYS A 42 -7.81 3.81 6.25
C LYS A 42 -6.79 3.43 7.32
N VAL A 43 -5.86 2.54 6.99
CA VAL A 43 -4.81 2.08 7.90
C VAL A 43 -3.74 3.15 8.10
N ALA A 44 -3.24 3.76 7.01
CA ALA A 44 -2.20 4.79 7.07
C ALA A 44 -2.57 5.95 8.01
N ARG A 45 -3.84 6.40 7.98
CA ARG A 45 -4.34 7.46 8.88
C ARG A 45 -4.31 7.12 10.37
N ARG A 46 -4.12 5.85 10.75
CA ARG A 46 -4.06 5.39 12.15
C ARG A 46 -2.63 5.22 12.65
N ILE A 47 -1.65 5.20 11.75
CA ILE A 47 -0.24 4.99 12.08
C ILE A 47 0.45 6.35 12.00
N LYS A 48 1.07 6.77 13.12
CA LYS A 48 1.79 8.05 13.19
C LYS A 48 3.24 7.87 12.75
N GLY A 49 3.84 8.93 12.21
CA GLY A 49 5.26 8.96 11.86
C GLY A 49 5.62 8.17 10.61
N ILE A 50 4.63 7.89 9.75
CA ILE A 50 4.86 7.31 8.42
C ILE A 50 4.36 8.26 7.34
N GLU A 51 5.01 8.23 6.19
CA GLU A 51 4.48 8.80 4.95
C GLU A 51 4.30 7.69 3.93
N VAL A 52 3.18 7.72 3.20
CA VAL A 52 2.86 6.65 2.24
C VAL A 52 2.51 7.24 0.89
N TRP A 53 3.10 6.67 -0.15
CA TRP A 53 2.74 6.92 -1.55
C TRP A 53 2.14 5.65 -2.16
N LEU A 54 0.95 5.79 -2.73
CA LEU A 54 0.22 4.68 -3.37
C LEU A 54 -0.14 5.04 -4.81
N LEU A 55 0.11 4.10 -5.71
CA LEU A 55 -0.27 4.17 -7.12
C LEU A 55 -0.94 2.86 -7.53
N GLU A 56 -2.20 2.94 -7.94
CA GLU A 56 -2.91 1.81 -8.55
C GLU A 56 -2.77 1.90 -10.07
N GLN A 57 -2.29 0.82 -10.66
CA GLN A 57 -2.09 0.73 -12.10
C GLN A 57 -3.27 -0.04 -12.70
N ASN A 58 -4.35 0.68 -13.03
CA ASN A 58 -5.40 0.16 -13.90
C ASN A 58 -5.09 0.54 -15.35
N ALA A 59 -5.47 -0.30 -16.31
CA ALA A 59 -5.18 -0.13 -17.74
C ALA A 59 -5.61 1.23 -18.35
N SER A 60 -6.37 2.06 -17.62
CA SER A 60 -6.89 3.34 -18.12
C SER A 60 -6.75 4.55 -17.18
N LYS A 61 -6.30 4.41 -15.92
CA LYS A 61 -6.20 5.55 -14.96
C LYS A 61 -5.09 5.35 -13.92
N LYS A 62 -4.26 6.39 -13.74
CA LYS A 62 -3.29 6.53 -12.64
C LYS A 62 -3.81 7.54 -11.63
N ALA A 63 -3.82 7.20 -10.35
CA ALA A 63 -4.21 8.11 -9.27
C ALA A 63 -3.11 8.12 -8.21
N TYR A 64 -2.70 9.32 -7.78
CA TYR A 64 -1.62 9.55 -6.82
C TYR A 64 -2.17 10.02 -5.50
N TYR A 65 -1.67 9.44 -4.40
CA TYR A 65 -2.07 9.85 -3.07
C TYR A 65 -0.86 9.91 -2.14
N LYS A 66 -0.72 11.04 -1.44
CA LYS A 66 0.24 11.26 -0.35
C LYS A 66 -0.54 11.42 0.96
N TYR A 67 -0.13 10.71 1.99
CA TYR A 67 -0.72 10.74 3.33
C TYR A 67 0.38 10.84 4.38
#